data_AF-A0A150FWX3-F1
#
_entry.id   AF-A0A150FWX3-F1
#
_cell.length_a   1.000
_cell.length_b   1.000
_cell.length_c   1.000
_cell.angle_alpha   90.00
_cell.angle_beta   90.00
_cell.angle_gamma   90.00
#
_symmetry.space_group_name_H-M   'P 1'
#
loop_
_entity.id
_entity.type
_entity.pdbx_description
1 polymer ?
#
loop_
_entity_poly.entity_id
_entity_poly.type
_entity_poly.pdbx_seq_one_letter_code
_entity_poly.pdbx_strand_id
1 'polypeptide(L)'
;MHRSKKAWIQRVMPTADFLQLIVSLSFSAHPPMTLVAAPPLILSAYHAAAYAAAHFSGHALWQSHGSRLHALMLRRQPDALLMIAFCEVATGLLLVAQLLTPARSLLTLLFYTQILKLKLHVPDSAVHHRQVWRKLDEMTLPYRRQVPAVERLIQLAVNWFTRVPGA
;
A
#
# COMPACT_ATOMS: atom_id res chain seq x y z
N MET A 1 -9.95 2.20 -32.77
CA MET A 1 -8.92 2.59 -31.78
C MET A 1 -9.47 2.93 -30.37
N HIS A 2 -10.73 3.37 -30.19
CA HIS A 2 -11.28 3.71 -28.86
C HIS A 2 -11.58 2.53 -27.91
N ARG A 3 -11.95 1.35 -28.42
CA ARG A 3 -12.27 0.17 -27.58
C ARG A 3 -11.04 -0.42 -26.87
N SER A 4 -9.88 -0.38 -27.52
CA SER A 4 -8.62 -0.91 -26.95
C SER A 4 -8.15 -0.12 -25.72
N LYS A 5 -8.28 1.22 -25.75
CA LYS A 5 -7.93 2.08 -24.59
C LYS A 5 -8.82 1.82 -23.38
N LYS A 6 -10.13 1.64 -23.59
CA LYS A 6 -11.08 1.33 -22.51
C LYS A 6 -10.78 -0.03 -21.86
N ALA A 7 -10.49 -1.05 -22.67
CA ALA A 7 -10.13 -2.38 -22.19
C ALA A 7 -8.81 -2.39 -21.40
N TRP A 8 -7.82 -1.61 -21.84
CA TRP A 8 -6.56 -1.46 -21.11
C TRP A 8 -6.76 -0.76 -19.76
N ILE A 9 -7.49 0.37 -19.73
CA ILE A 9 -7.79 1.09 -18.48
C ILE A 9 -8.52 0.17 -17.48
N GLN A 10 -9.51 -0.59 -17.95
CA GLN A 10 -10.26 -1.52 -17.09
C GLN A 10 -9.37 -2.62 -16.48
N ARG A 11 -8.32 -3.05 -17.20
CA ARG A 11 -7.36 -4.02 -16.68
C ARG A 11 -6.37 -3.41 -15.67
N VAL A 12 -5.97 -2.16 -15.87
CA VAL A 12 -4.99 -1.48 -15.01
C VAL A 12 -5.63 -0.89 -13.75
N MET A 13 -6.87 -0.42 -13.85
CA MET A 13 -7.58 0.24 -12.74
C MET A 13 -7.65 -0.57 -11.42
N PRO A 14 -7.83 -1.91 -11.41
CA PRO A 14 -7.84 -2.67 -10.17
C PRO A 14 -6.45 -3.06 -9.64
N THR A 15 -5.35 -2.63 -10.27
CA THR A 15 -4.00 -3.01 -9.86
C THR A 15 -3.51 -2.18 -8.66
N ALA A 16 -2.69 -2.79 -7.79
CA ALA A 16 -2.12 -2.10 -6.63
C ALA A 16 -1.25 -0.89 -7.03
N ASP A 17 -0.53 -0.99 -8.16
CA ASP A 17 0.32 0.08 -8.69
C ASP A 17 -0.50 1.30 -9.13
N PHE A 18 -1.67 1.08 -9.77
CA PHE A 18 -2.56 2.17 -10.14
C PHE A 18 -3.13 2.90 -8.92
N LEU A 19 -3.50 2.15 -7.88
CA LEU A 19 -3.92 2.73 -6.60
C LEU A 19 -2.79 3.53 -5.95
N GLN A 20 -1.55 3.07 -6.07
CA GLN A 20 -0.40 3.79 -5.55
C GLN A 20 -0.13 5.09 -6.30
N LEU A 21 -0.33 5.11 -7.62
CA LEU A 21 -0.27 6.32 -8.43
C LEU A 21 -1.31 7.35 -7.96
N ILE A 22 -2.55 6.93 -7.74
CA ILE A 22 -3.62 7.80 -7.24
C ILE A 22 -3.25 8.40 -5.88
N VAL A 23 -2.78 7.58 -4.93
CA VAL A 23 -2.33 8.07 -3.62
C VAL A 23 -1.22 9.11 -3.78
N SER A 24 -0.22 8.81 -4.61
CA SER A 24 0.93 9.70 -4.79
C SER A 24 0.51 11.05 -5.37
N LEU A 25 -0.42 11.05 -6.33
CA LEU A 25 -0.96 12.27 -6.92
C LEU A 25 -1.79 13.09 -5.92
N SER A 26 -2.67 12.43 -5.16
CA SER A 26 -3.53 13.10 -4.17
C SER A 26 -2.73 13.73 -3.03
N PHE A 27 -1.62 13.11 -2.61
CA PHE A 27 -0.77 13.63 -1.54
C PHE A 27 0.29 14.63 -1.99
N SER A 28 0.50 14.81 -3.30
CA SER A 28 1.44 15.80 -3.83
C SER A 28 1.09 17.25 -3.47
N ALA A 29 -0.17 17.54 -3.16
CA ALA A 29 -0.64 18.87 -2.76
C ALA A 29 -0.66 19.08 -1.23
N HIS A 30 -0.33 18.05 -0.45
CA HIS A 30 -0.35 18.08 1.01
C HIS A 30 1.08 18.18 1.58
N PRO A 31 1.26 18.59 2.85
CA PRO A 31 2.56 18.58 3.51
C PRO A 31 3.25 17.22 3.39
N PRO A 32 4.59 17.18 3.22
CA PRO A 32 5.30 15.95 2.91
C PRO A 32 5.16 14.94 4.06
N MET A 33 4.43 13.86 3.81
CA MET A 33 4.38 12.70 4.68
C MET A 33 5.38 11.67 4.16
N THR A 34 6.51 11.53 4.83
CA THR A 34 7.59 10.58 4.47
C THR A 34 7.09 9.15 4.31
N LEU A 35 6.11 8.75 5.14
CA LEU A 35 5.44 7.44 5.08
C LEU A 35 4.68 7.19 3.77
N VAL A 36 4.11 8.23 3.15
CA VAL A 36 3.40 8.14 1.87
C VAL A 36 4.38 7.98 0.70
N ALA A 37 5.57 8.57 0.82
CA ALA A 37 6.61 8.52 -0.20
C ALA A 37 7.39 7.19 -0.21
N ALA A 38 7.40 6.43 0.89
CA ALA A 38 8.15 5.18 0.95
C ALA A 38 7.65 4.10 -0.03
N PRO A 39 6.33 3.78 -0.11
CA PRO A 39 5.85 2.80 -1.09
C PRO A 39 6.17 3.09 -2.56
N PRO A 40 5.96 4.30 -3.11
CA PRO A 40 6.27 4.58 -4.52
C PRO A 40 7.78 4.59 -4.77
N LEU A 41 8.60 4.96 -3.79
CA LEU A 41 10.07 4.87 -3.91
C LEU A 41 10.53 3.41 -3.97
N ILE A 42 9.98 2.53 -3.14
CA ILE A 42 10.29 1.10 -3.17
C ILE A 42 9.88 0.50 -4.51
N LEU A 43 8.63 0.71 -4.94
CA LEU A 43 8.13 0.17 -6.21
C LEU A 43 8.93 0.68 -7.41
N SER A 44 9.24 1.98 -7.47
CA SER A 44 10.03 2.55 -8.57
C SER A 44 11.44 1.93 -8.64
N ALA A 45 12.09 1.66 -7.51
CA ALA A 45 13.37 0.94 -7.48
C ALA A 45 13.25 -0.48 -8.04
N TYR A 46 12.19 -1.22 -7.72
CA TYR A 46 11.95 -2.56 -8.27
C TYR A 46 11.72 -2.53 -9.78
N HIS A 47 10.90 -1.61 -10.28
CA HIS A 47 10.66 -1.47 -11.72
C HIS A 47 11.92 -1.03 -12.47
N ALA A 48 12.69 -0.09 -11.91
CA ALA A 48 13.96 0.33 -12.49
C ALA A 48 14.97 -0.82 -12.56
N ALA A 49 15.06 -1.64 -11.51
CA ALA A 49 15.94 -2.81 -11.48
C ALA A 49 15.52 -3.88 -12.49
N ALA A 50 14.21 -4.14 -12.65
CA ALA A 50 13.69 -5.07 -13.64
C ALA A 50 13.94 -4.56 -15.08
N TYR A 51 13.75 -3.27 -15.32
CA TYR A 51 14.07 -2.64 -16.60
C TYR A 51 15.57 -2.74 -16.91
N ALA A 52 16.41 -2.43 -15.93
CA ALA A 52 17.85 -2.53 -16.08
C ALA A 52 18.31 -3.96 -16.40
N ALA A 53 17.70 -4.96 -15.77
CA ALA A 53 17.96 -6.37 -16.04
C ALA A 53 17.61 -6.78 -17.47
N ALA A 54 16.48 -6.30 -17.99
CA ALA A 54 16.02 -6.61 -19.34
C ALA A 54 16.87 -5.93 -20.43
N HIS A 55 17.32 -4.70 -20.20
CA HIS A 55 17.97 -3.88 -21.22
C HIS A 55 19.52 -3.93 -21.19
N PHE A 56 20.12 -4.10 -20.01
CA PHE A 56 21.58 -4.06 -19.82
C PHE A 56 22.20 -5.42 -19.50
N SER A 57 21.50 -6.52 -19.80
CA SER A 57 21.96 -7.89 -19.55
C SER A 57 23.32 -8.21 -20.17
N GLY A 58 23.70 -7.56 -21.27
CA GLY A 58 25.01 -7.72 -21.93
C GLY A 58 26.16 -6.87 -21.37
N HIS A 59 25.90 -5.93 -20.45
CA HIS A 59 26.94 -5.00 -19.99
C HIS A 59 27.80 -5.61 -18.87
N ALA A 60 29.13 -5.51 -18.97
CA ALA A 60 30.07 -6.08 -17.98
C ALA A 60 29.85 -5.61 -16.53
N LEU A 61 29.39 -4.36 -16.34
CA LEU A 61 29.01 -3.83 -15.02
C LEU A 61 27.75 -4.49 -14.45
N TRP A 62 26.78 -4.80 -15.32
CA TRP A 62 25.58 -5.52 -14.92
C TRP A 62 25.90 -6.97 -14.57
N GLN A 63 26.74 -7.64 -15.35
CA GLN A 63 27.14 -9.02 -15.07
C GLN A 63 27.90 -9.18 -13.75
N SER A 64 28.76 -8.21 -13.41
CA SER A 64 29.55 -8.24 -12.18
C SER A 64 28.78 -7.85 -10.92
N HIS A 65 27.93 -6.82 -10.99
CA HIS A 65 27.26 -6.25 -9.81
C HIS A 65 25.73 -6.30 -9.91
N GLY A 66 25.17 -5.94 -11.07
CA GLY A 66 23.73 -5.81 -11.28
C GLY A 66 22.97 -7.14 -11.20
N SER A 67 23.53 -8.23 -11.71
CA SER A 67 22.95 -9.58 -11.69
C SER A 67 22.71 -10.08 -10.25
N ARG A 68 23.71 -9.89 -9.38
CA ARG A 68 23.64 -10.24 -7.96
C ARG A 68 22.66 -9.37 -7.20
N LEU A 69 22.62 -8.07 -7.52
CA LEU A 69 21.72 -7.10 -6.90
C LEU A 69 20.26 -7.36 -7.29
N HIS A 70 20.00 -7.65 -8.56
CA HIS A 70 18.68 -8.03 -9.07
C HIS A 70 18.18 -9.36 -8.47
N ALA A 71 19.05 -10.38 -8.40
CA ALA A 71 18.70 -11.65 -7.76
C ALA A 71 18.38 -11.48 -6.26
N LEU A 72 19.12 -10.60 -5.56
CA LEU A 72 18.85 -10.27 -4.16
C LEU A 72 17.52 -9.52 -4.00
N MET A 73 17.23 -8.56 -4.88
CA MET A 73 15.94 -7.87 -4.91
C MET A 73 14.79 -8.84 -5.14
N LEU A 74 14.90 -9.75 -6.11
CA LEU A 74 13.86 -10.75 -6.39
C LEU A 74 13.61 -11.67 -5.18
N ARG A 75 14.67 -12.08 -4.48
CA ARG A 75 14.57 -12.87 -3.25
C ARG A 75 13.92 -12.09 -2.08
N ARG A 76 14.11 -10.77 -2.03
CA ARG A 76 13.60 -9.87 -0.99
C ARG A 76 12.30 -9.15 -1.36
N GLN A 77 11.74 -9.44 -2.53
CA GLN A 77 10.48 -8.89 -3.01
C GLN A 77 9.31 -9.07 -2.02
N PRO A 78 9.09 -10.24 -1.39
CA PRO A 78 8.00 -10.36 -0.41
C PRO A 78 8.21 -9.49 0.83
N ASP A 79 9.45 -9.35 1.32
CA ASP A 79 9.78 -8.47 2.45
C ASP A 79 9.48 -7.00 2.11
N ALA A 80 9.78 -6.58 0.88
CA ALA A 80 9.51 -5.22 0.42
C ALA A 80 8.01 -4.93 0.25
N LEU A 81 7.23 -5.87 -0.30
CA LEU A 81 5.78 -5.75 -0.40
C LEU A 81 5.11 -5.69 0.98
N LEU A 82 5.65 -6.44 1.94
CA LEU A 82 5.22 -6.38 3.34
C LEU A 82 5.56 -5.02 3.99
N MET A 83 6.74 -4.47 3.71
CA MET A 83 7.11 -3.12 4.17
C MET A 83 6.17 -2.05 3.59
N ILE A 84 5.83 -2.15 2.31
CA ILE A 84 4.86 -1.28 1.65
C ILE A 84 3.52 -1.34 2.38
N ALA A 85 2.99 -2.54 2.63
CA ALA A 85 1.73 -2.72 3.36
C ALA A 85 1.78 -2.11 4.77
N PHE A 86 2.91 -2.22 5.48
CA PHE A 86 3.12 -1.57 6.78
C PHE A 86 3.09 -0.04 6.67
N CYS A 87 3.82 0.55 5.73
CA CYS A 87 3.84 2.00 5.51
C CYS A 87 2.44 2.55 5.20
N GLU A 88 1.65 1.80 4.42
CA GLU A 88 0.29 2.20 4.08
C GLU A 88 -0.67 2.15 5.27
N VAL A 89 -0.64 1.06 6.05
CA VAL A 89 -1.47 0.97 7.26
C VAL A 89 -1.05 2.03 8.28
N ALA A 90 0.26 2.26 8.45
CA ALA A 90 0.78 3.31 9.33
C ALA A 90 0.38 4.71 8.87
N THR A 91 0.34 4.97 7.56
CA THR A 91 -0.19 6.22 7.00
C THR A 91 -1.67 6.40 7.36
N GLY A 92 -2.48 5.35 7.25
CA GLY A 92 -3.88 5.38 7.65
C GLY A 92 -4.05 5.76 9.13
N LEU A 93 -3.24 5.16 10.01
CA LEU A 93 -3.23 5.48 11.43
C LEU A 93 -2.76 6.91 11.71
N LEU A 94 -1.77 7.41 10.97
CA LEU A 94 -1.30 8.79 11.07
C LEU A 94 -2.40 9.78 10.69
N LEU A 95 -3.18 9.50 9.64
CA LEU A 95 -4.32 10.33 9.23
C LEU A 95 -5.42 10.35 10.29
N VAL A 96 -5.65 9.21 10.97
CA VAL A 96 -6.58 9.15 12.11
C VAL A 96 -6.05 10.02 13.27
N ALA A 97 -4.76 9.95 13.58
CA ALA A 97 -4.16 10.81 14.60
C ALA A 97 -4.23 12.31 14.24
N GLN A 98 -4.09 12.65 12.95
CA GLN A 98 -4.23 14.02 12.46
C GLN A 98 -5.64 14.61 12.63
N LEU A 99 -6.69 13.78 12.78
CA LEU A 99 -8.03 14.28 13.12
C LEU A 99 -8.06 14.98 14.49
N LEU A 100 -7.19 14.58 15.40
CA LEU A 100 -7.05 15.20 16.73
C LEU A 100 -6.26 16.51 16.68
N THR A 101 -5.68 16.83 15.53
CA THR A 101 -4.85 18.03 15.30
C THR A 101 -5.65 19.07 14.52
N PRO A 102 -5.35 20.38 14.63
CA PRO A 102 -5.97 21.42 13.80
C PRO A 102 -5.75 21.25 12.28
N ALA A 103 -4.76 20.44 11.86
CA ALA A 103 -4.53 20.05 10.47
C ALA A 103 -5.48 18.94 9.95
N ARG A 104 -6.66 18.78 10.57
CA ARG A 104 -7.63 17.74 10.24
C ARG A 104 -8.16 17.88 8.81
N SER A 105 -8.05 16.81 8.02
CA SER A 105 -8.72 16.67 6.73
C SER A 105 -9.54 15.38 6.70
N LEU A 106 -10.84 15.50 7.03
CA LEU A 106 -11.77 14.38 7.05
C LEU A 106 -11.95 13.78 5.65
N LEU A 107 -11.93 14.61 4.61
CA LEU A 107 -12.01 14.15 3.22
C LEU A 107 -10.80 13.31 2.83
N THR A 108 -9.58 13.73 3.19
CA THR A 108 -8.35 12.96 2.93
C THR A 108 -8.37 11.63 3.66
N LEU A 109 -8.82 11.60 4.92
CA LEU A 109 -8.97 10.36 5.68
C LEU A 109 -9.98 9.41 5.02
N LEU A 110 -11.18 9.89 4.70
CA LEU A 110 -12.21 9.07 4.05
C LEU A 110 -11.70 8.51 2.72
N PHE A 111 -11.09 9.35 1.88
CA PHE A 111 -10.50 8.96 0.61
C PHE A 111 -9.44 7.87 0.78
N TYR A 112 -8.47 8.07 1.68
CA TYR A 112 -7.41 7.10 1.94
C TYR A 112 -7.96 5.78 2.50
N THR A 113 -8.98 5.85 3.36
CA THR A 113 -9.62 4.67 3.93
C THR A 113 -10.31 3.84 2.85
N GLN A 114 -10.93 4.46 1.84
CA GLN A 114 -11.48 3.73 0.68
C GLN A 114 -10.39 3.05 -0.15
N ILE A 115 -9.24 3.70 -0.35
CA ILE A 115 -8.11 3.09 -1.07
C ILE A 115 -7.56 1.89 -0.31
N LEU A 116 -7.35 2.02 1.01
CA LEU A 116 -6.85 0.93 1.84
C LEU A 116 -7.83 -0.25 1.84
N LYS A 117 -9.13 0.03 1.87
CA LYS A 117 -10.19 -0.97 1.74
C LYS A 117 -10.12 -1.68 0.39
N LEU A 118 -9.90 -0.97 -0.71
CA LEU A 118 -9.76 -1.56 -2.03
C LEU A 118 -8.51 -2.45 -2.12
N LYS A 119 -7.36 -2.01 -1.59
CA LYS A 119 -6.13 -2.80 -1.54
C LYS A 119 -6.24 -4.09 -0.73
N LEU A 120 -7.16 -4.17 0.24
CA LEU A 120 -7.45 -5.41 0.96
C LEU A 120 -8.15 -6.48 0.08
N HIS A 121 -8.78 -6.06 -1.02
CA HIS A 121 -9.51 -6.92 -1.95
C HIS A 121 -8.74 -7.24 -3.23
N VAL A 122 -7.69 -6.48 -3.55
CA VAL A 122 -6.80 -6.76 -4.69
C VAL A 122 -5.90 -7.95 -4.35
N PRO A 123 -5.87 -9.04 -5.15
CA PRO A 123 -5.18 -10.28 -4.79
C PRO A 123 -3.67 -10.09 -4.51
N ASP A 124 -3.01 -9.21 -5.27
CA ASP A 124 -1.57 -8.96 -5.16
C ASP A 124 -1.17 -8.34 -3.81
N SER A 125 -2.00 -7.40 -3.31
CA SER A 125 -1.72 -6.67 -2.05
C SER A 125 -2.45 -7.27 -0.85
N ALA A 126 -3.56 -7.99 -1.06
CA ALA A 126 -4.43 -8.48 0.01
C ALA A 126 -3.69 -9.37 1.02
N VAL A 127 -2.81 -10.26 0.56
CA VAL A 127 -2.07 -11.17 1.43
C VAL A 127 -1.19 -10.39 2.42
N HIS A 128 -0.45 -9.40 1.91
CA HIS A 128 0.45 -8.56 2.72
C HIS A 128 -0.33 -7.68 3.70
N HIS A 129 -1.43 -7.05 3.25
CA HIS A 129 -2.27 -6.25 4.15
C HIS A 129 -2.92 -7.09 5.25
N ARG A 130 -3.45 -8.29 4.94
CA ARG A 130 -4.03 -9.19 5.95
C ARG A 130 -3.00 -9.60 7.00
N GLN A 131 -1.76 -9.86 6.59
CA GLN A 131 -0.67 -10.17 7.53
C GLN A 131 -0.38 -9.00 8.47
N VAL A 132 -0.34 -7.76 7.95
CA VAL A 132 -0.14 -6.55 8.76
C VAL A 132 -1.30 -6.34 9.73
N TRP A 133 -2.54 -6.45 9.26
CA TRP A 133 -3.74 -6.35 10.11
C TRP A 133 -3.76 -7.41 11.21
N ARG A 134 -3.38 -8.66 10.91
CA ARG A 134 -3.29 -9.71 11.93
C ARG A 134 -2.24 -9.38 13.00
N LYS A 135 -1.06 -8.90 12.62
CA LYS A 135 -0.03 -8.47 13.57
C LYS A 135 -0.52 -7.33 14.47
N LEU A 136 -1.22 -6.35 13.89
CA LEU A 136 -1.85 -5.27 14.64
C LEU A 136 -2.92 -5.78 15.61
N ASP A 137 -3.74 -6.73 15.17
CA ASP A 137 -4.76 -7.35 16.00
C ASP A 137 -4.13 -8.06 17.21
N GLU A 138 -3.11 -8.89 16.99
CA GLU A 138 -2.35 -9.56 18.04
C GLU A 138 -1.71 -8.58 19.04
N MET A 139 -1.09 -7.50 18.56
CA MET A 139 -0.46 -6.48 19.42
C MET A 139 -1.46 -5.67 20.25
N THR A 140 -2.64 -5.38 19.68
CA THR A 140 -3.65 -4.54 20.33
C THR A 140 -4.63 -5.34 21.19
N LEU A 141 -4.68 -6.66 21.04
CA LEU A 141 -5.55 -7.55 21.80
C LEU A 141 -5.47 -7.38 23.33
N PRO A 142 -4.28 -7.31 23.97
CA PRO A 142 -4.21 -7.16 25.43
C PRO A 142 -4.82 -5.85 25.92
N TYR A 143 -4.69 -4.76 25.16
CA TYR A 143 -5.24 -3.45 25.52
C TYR A 143 -6.75 -3.39 25.29
N ARG A 144 -7.25 -3.99 24.21
CA ARG A 144 -8.69 -4.01 23.89
C ARG A 144 -9.51 -4.81 24.90
N ARG A 145 -8.95 -5.88 25.45
CA ARG A 145 -9.57 -6.65 26.54
C ARG A 145 -9.85 -5.81 27.79
N GLN A 146 -9.09 -4.73 28.02
CA GLN A 146 -9.27 -3.85 29.17
C GLN A 146 -10.41 -2.84 28.98
N VAL A 147 -10.83 -2.56 27.73
CA VAL A 147 -11.84 -1.54 27.42
C VAL A 147 -12.89 -2.08 26.44
N PRO A 148 -13.98 -2.71 26.92
CA PRO A 148 -14.98 -3.38 26.08
C PRO A 148 -15.74 -2.43 25.13
N ALA A 149 -15.83 -1.14 25.45
CA ALA A 149 -16.41 -0.14 24.54
C ALA A 149 -15.57 0.06 23.26
N VAL A 150 -14.24 0.03 23.40
CA VAL A 150 -13.31 0.16 22.27
C VAL A 150 -13.39 -1.06 21.37
N GLU A 151 -13.50 -2.27 21.94
CA GLU A 151 -13.67 -3.49 21.17
C GLU A 151 -14.92 -3.45 20.28
N ARG A 152 -16.06 -2.95 20.79
CA ARG A 152 -17.28 -2.80 19.99
C ARG A 152 -17.09 -1.87 18.78
N LEU A 153 -16.43 -0.73 18.99
CA LEU A 153 -16.15 0.22 17.91
C LEU A 153 -15.20 -0.37 16.86
N ILE A 154 -14.19 -1.11 17.30
CA ILE A 154 -13.24 -1.78 16.41
C ILE A 154 -13.93 -2.86 15.59
N GLN A 155 -14.80 -3.68 16.21
CA GLN A 155 -15.57 -4.70 15.48
C GLN A 155 -16.48 -4.08 14.41
N LEU A 156 -17.13 -2.95 14.71
CA LEU A 156 -17.92 -2.21 13.71
C LEU A 156 -17.04 -1.72 12.55
N ALA A 157 -15.87 -1.16 12.86
CA ALA A 157 -14.92 -0.70 11.84
C ALA A 157 -14.39 -1.86 10.98
N VAL A 158 -14.02 -2.99 11.60
CA VAL A 158 -13.57 -4.20 10.90
C VAL A 158 -14.67 -4.72 9.97
N ASN A 159 -15.90 -4.84 10.46
CA ASN A 159 -17.03 -5.29 9.65
C ASN A 159 -17.31 -4.35 8.45
N TRP A 160 -17.16 -3.05 8.64
CA TRP A 160 -17.28 -2.09 7.55
C TRP A 160 -16.13 -2.21 6.53
N PHE A 161 -14.91 -2.48 7.01
CA PHE A 161 -13.71 -2.59 6.19
C PHE A 161 -13.66 -3.89 5.37
N THR A 162 -14.17 -5.00 5.92
CA THR A 162 -14.22 -6.30 5.25
C THR A 162 -15.38 -6.46 4.27
N ARG A 163 -16.43 -5.63 4.36
CA ARG A 163 -17.52 -5.61 3.38
C ARG A 163 -17.01 -5.13 2.02
N VAL A 164 -17.14 -5.95 0.98
CA VAL A 164 -16.77 -5.60 -0.39
C VAL A 164 -17.49 -4.32 -0.84
N PRO A 165 -16.80 -3.33 -1.44
CA PRO A 165 -17.48 -2.21 -2.08
C PRO A 165 -18.27 -2.71 -3.30
N GLY A 166 -19.60 -2.69 -3.25
CA GLY A 166 -20.47 -3.04 -4.39
C GLY A 166 -21.14 -4.42 -4.35
N ALA A 167 -21.17 -5.08 -3.20
CA ALA A 167 -22.07 -6.22 -2.92
C ALA A 167 -23.32 -5.75 -2.16
#